data_AF-A0A6I4UDF7-F1
#
_entry.id   AF-A0A6I4UDF7-F1
#
_cell.length_a   1.000
_cell.length_b   1.000
_cell.length_c   1.000
_cell.angle_alpha   90.00
_cell.angle_beta   90.00
_cell.angle_gamma   90.00
#
_symmetry.space_group_name_H-M   'P 1'
#
loop_
_entity.id
_entity.type
_entity.pdbx_description
1 polymer ?
#
loop_
_entity_poly.entity_id
_entity_poly.type
_entity_poly.pdbx_seq_one_letter_code
_entity_poly.pdbx_strand_id
1 'polypeptide(L)'
;MNKTIEDLQRDMEAAAHALDFEEARRIRDRINLMRGGANATEAAEADTSGLVRQRSGAMGLGSSRQRPVPPPGWKAPSKPDPMTSGRKRK
;
A
#
# COMPACT_ATOMS: atom_id res chain seq x y z
N MET A 1 27.81 -9.63 -14.00
CA MET A 1 26.90 -9.58 -15.16
C MET A 1 25.61 -8.91 -14.72
N ASN A 2 25.25 -7.78 -15.32
CA ASN A 2 24.03 -7.06 -14.96
C ASN A 2 22.86 -7.74 -15.67
N LYS A 3 22.00 -8.43 -14.91
CA LYS A 3 20.76 -9.00 -15.42
C LYS A 3 19.82 -7.87 -15.84
N THR A 4 19.16 -8.00 -16.99
CA THR A 4 18.15 -7.03 -17.42
C THR A 4 16.83 -7.24 -16.67
N ILE A 5 15.85 -6.36 -16.86
CA ILE A 5 14.53 -6.50 -16.24
C ILE A 5 13.83 -7.77 -16.77
N GLU A 6 13.99 -8.09 -18.05
CA GLU A 6 13.41 -9.27 -18.69
C GLU A 6 14.00 -10.56 -18.11
N ASP A 7 15.32 -10.58 -17.84
CA ASP A 7 15.97 -11.70 -17.16
C ASP A 7 15.40 -11.92 -15.76
N LEU A 8 15.23 -10.83 -15.00
CA LEU A 8 14.65 -10.89 -13.67
C LEU A 8 13.17 -11.33 -13.71
N GLN A 9 12.40 -10.94 -14.71
CA GLN A 9 11.01 -11.40 -14.86
C GLN A 9 10.94 -12.91 -15.06
N ARG A 10 11.79 -13.46 -15.92
CA ARG A 10 11.89 -14.90 -16.16
C ARG A 10 12.30 -15.66 -14.89
N ASP A 11 13.28 -15.14 -14.16
CA ASP A 11 13.73 -15.75 -12.90
C ASP A 11 12.62 -15.71 -11.83
N MET A 12 11.86 -14.62 -11.75
CA MET A 12 10.72 -14.49 -10.85
C MET A 12 9.61 -15.51 -11.16
N GLU A 13 9.28 -15.71 -12.44
CA GLU A 13 8.31 -16.71 -12.88
C GLU A 13 8.77 -18.13 -12.56
N ALA A 14 10.06 -18.43 -12.78
CA ALA A 14 10.64 -19.72 -12.42
C ALA A 14 10.56 -19.99 -10.90
N ALA A 15 10.88 -18.98 -10.07
CA ALA A 15 10.75 -19.07 -8.62
C ALA A 15 9.29 -19.28 -8.18
N ALA A 16 8.34 -18.55 -8.79
CA ALA A 16 6.92 -18.72 -8.52
C ALA A 16 6.40 -20.12 -8.90
N HIS A 17 6.86 -20.68 -10.03
CA HIS A 17 6.55 -22.05 -10.44
C HIS A 17 7.13 -23.10 -9.48
N ALA A 18 8.30 -22.82 -8.90
CA ALA A 18 8.91 -23.65 -7.86
C ALA A 18 8.28 -23.45 -6.46
N LEU A 19 7.24 -22.61 -6.35
CA LEU A 19 6.59 -22.21 -5.09
C LEU A 19 7.52 -21.48 -4.11
N ASP A 20 8.64 -20.93 -4.59
CA ASP A 20 9.54 -20.09 -3.81
C ASP A 20 9.10 -18.63 -3.89
N PHE A 21 8.07 -18.30 -3.11
CA PHE A 21 7.48 -16.96 -3.10
C PHE A 21 8.37 -15.91 -2.43
N GLU A 22 9.29 -16.32 -1.55
CA GLU A 22 10.24 -15.39 -0.93
C GLU A 22 11.26 -14.93 -1.97
N GLU A 23 11.79 -15.84 -2.78
CA GLU A 23 12.70 -15.46 -3.86
C GLU A 23 11.98 -14.66 -4.96
N ALA A 24 10.76 -15.09 -5.35
CA ALA A 24 9.94 -14.31 -6.29
C ALA A 24 9.66 -12.88 -5.77
N ARG A 25 9.44 -12.72 -4.45
CA ARG A 25 9.27 -11.40 -3.82
C ARG A 25 10.54 -10.56 -3.91
N ARG A 26 11.71 -11.11 -3.59
CA ARG A 26 12.99 -10.39 -3.69
C ARG A 26 13.25 -9.90 -5.10
N ILE A 27 13.03 -10.77 -6.09
CA ILE A 27 13.21 -10.43 -7.51
C ILE A 27 12.24 -9.32 -7.93
N ARG A 28 10.96 -9.40 -7.50
CA ARG A 28 9.97 -8.34 -7.75
C ARG A 28 10.42 -6.99 -7.17
N ASP A 29 10.93 -6.98 -5.94
CA ASP A 29 11.35 -5.75 -5.28
C ASP A 29 12.57 -5.14 -5.99
N ARG A 30 13.49 -5.98 -6.49
CA ARG A 30 14.61 -5.56 -7.36
C ARG A 30 14.14 -4.96 -8.69
N ILE A 31 13.15 -5.56 -9.36
CA ILE A 31 12.54 -5.00 -10.58
C ILE A 31 11.94 -3.63 -10.31
N ASN A 32 11.27 -3.45 -9.17
CA ASN A 32 10.66 -2.16 -8.80
C ASN A 32 11.72 -1.07 -8.58
N LEU A 33 12.84 -1.40 -7.93
CA LEU A 33 13.96 -0.47 -7.77
C LEU A 33 14.54 -0.03 -9.11
N MET A 34 14.78 -0.99 -10.02
CA MET A 34 15.29 -0.68 -11.36
C MET A 34 14.31 0.17 -12.17
N ARG A 35 13.00 -0.08 -12.07
CA ARG A 35 11.96 0.76 -12.69
C ARG A 35 11.89 2.16 -12.07
N GLY A 36 12.29 2.31 -10.81
CA GLY A 36 12.42 3.58 -10.10
C GLY A 36 13.68 4.37 -10.44
N GLY A 37 14.55 3.84 -11.31
CA GLY A 37 15.78 4.49 -11.76
C GLY A 37 17.06 4.04 -11.06
N ALA A 38 16.99 3.05 -10.15
CA ALA A 38 18.19 2.45 -9.56
C ALA A 38 18.95 1.63 -10.61
N ASN A 39 20.29 1.66 -10.55
CA ASN A 39 21.08 0.80 -11.42
C ASN A 39 21.05 -0.67 -10.91
N ALA A 40 21.43 -1.62 -11.76
CA ALA A 40 21.28 -3.05 -11.45
C ALA A 40 22.13 -3.53 -10.26
N THR A 41 23.21 -2.80 -9.94
CA THR A 41 24.10 -3.03 -8.80
C THR A 41 23.49 -2.50 -7.50
N GLU A 42 23.00 -1.26 -7.49
CA GLU A 42 22.28 -0.65 -6.37
C GLU A 42 21.03 -1.46 -6.02
N ALA A 43 20.29 -1.92 -7.03
CA ALA A 43 19.11 -2.73 -6.82
C ALA A 43 19.42 -4.12 -6.24
N ALA A 44 20.66 -4.61 -6.37
CA ALA A 44 21.11 -5.88 -5.79
C ALA A 44 21.44 -5.76 -4.30
N GLU A 45 22.04 -4.63 -3.91
CA GLU A 45 22.55 -4.37 -2.57
C GLU A 45 21.51 -3.65 -1.68
N ALA A 46 20.46 -3.10 -2.29
CA ALA A 46 19.42 -2.40 -1.57
C ALA A 46 18.70 -3.30 -0.56
N ASP A 47 18.72 -2.88 0.70
CA ASP A 47 17.87 -3.47 1.72
C ASP A 47 16.41 -3.05 1.50
N THR A 48 15.56 -4.04 1.20
CA THR A 48 14.13 -3.86 0.99
C THR A 48 13.31 -4.29 2.22
N SER A 49 13.99 -4.68 3.31
CA SER A 49 13.34 -5.00 4.57
C SER A 49 12.61 -3.76 5.12
N GLY A 50 11.33 -3.92 5.43
CA GLY A 50 10.49 -2.81 5.90
C GLY A 50 9.86 -1.93 4.82
N LEU A 51 10.16 -2.12 3.53
CA LEU A 51 9.40 -1.45 2.47
C LEU A 51 7.98 -2.06 2.38
N VAL A 52 7.00 -1.29 2.86
CA VAL A 52 5.59 -1.66 2.77
C VAL A 52 4.93 -0.84 1.68
N ARG A 53 4.14 -1.50 0.83
CA ARG A 53 3.37 -0.82 -0.21
C ARG A 53 2.46 0.22 0.44
N GLN A 54 2.54 1.45 -0.06
CA GLN A 54 1.68 2.53 0.39
C GLN A 54 0.21 2.20 0.11
N ARG A 55 -0.65 2.30 1.14
CA ARG A 55 -2.10 2.11 1.01
C ARG A 55 -2.78 3.46 0.81
N SER A 56 -3.79 3.50 -0.07
CA SER A 56 -4.66 4.68 -0.18
C SER A 56 -5.26 5.02 1.18
N GLY A 57 -5.23 6.29 1.57
CA GLY A 57 -5.69 6.76 2.89
C GLY A 57 -4.68 6.67 4.03
N ALA A 58 -3.59 5.90 3.91
CA ALA A 58 -2.51 5.87 4.91
C ALA A 58 -1.45 6.97 4.71
N MET A 59 -1.48 7.62 3.54
CA MET A 59 -0.48 8.59 3.08
C MET A 59 -0.65 10.00 3.69
N GLY A 60 -1.66 10.22 4.53
CA GLY A 60 -1.89 11.49 5.23
C GLY A 60 -2.14 12.73 4.34
N LEU A 61 -2.17 12.58 3.01
CA LEU A 61 -2.62 13.65 2.11
C LEU A 61 -4.12 13.88 2.32
N GLY A 62 -4.44 14.90 3.13
CA GLY A 62 -5.81 15.28 3.50
C GLY A 62 -6.18 15.06 4.98
N SER A 63 -5.31 14.47 5.80
CA SER A 63 -5.57 14.25 7.23
C SER A 63 -5.05 15.36 8.15
N SER A 64 -4.59 16.50 7.59
CA SER A 64 -4.22 17.71 8.35
C SER A 64 -5.41 18.45 8.98
N ARG A 65 -6.64 17.95 8.79
CA ARG A 65 -7.80 18.45 9.53
C ARG A 65 -7.63 18.08 11.00
N GLN A 66 -7.33 19.07 11.85
CA GLN A 66 -7.50 18.93 13.29
C GLN A 66 -8.90 18.40 13.55
N ARG A 67 -9.00 17.25 14.23
CA ARG A 67 -10.26 16.80 14.81
C ARG A 67 -10.43 17.58 16.11
N PRO A 68 -11.46 18.43 16.25
CA PRO A 68 -11.73 19.06 17.53
C PRO A 68 -11.98 17.97 18.57
N VAL A 69 -11.19 17.97 19.65
CA VAL A 69 -11.42 17.08 20.78
C VAL A 69 -12.55 17.70 21.60
N PRO A 70 -13.70 17.02 21.77
CA PRO A 70 -14.77 17.55 22.60
C PRO A 70 -14.32 17.59 24.08
N PRO A 71 -14.78 18.59 24.86
CA PRO A 71 -14.44 18.66 26.28
C PRO A 71 -14.99 17.45 27.04
N PRO A 72 -14.38 17.06 28.18
CA PRO A 72 -14.88 15.98 29.03
C PRO A 72 -16.36 16.19 29.38
N GLY A 73 -17.19 15.16 29.17
CA GLY A 73 -18.63 15.22 29.46
C GLY A 73 -19.50 15.80 28.33
N TRP A 74 -18.93 16.19 27.19
CA TRP A 74 -19.72 16.62 26.03
C TRP A 74 -20.54 15.45 25.46
N LYS A 75 -21.86 15.64 25.37
CA LYS A 75 -22.80 14.70 24.75
C LYS A 75 -23.39 15.35 23.51
N ALA A 76 -23.28 14.69 22.37
CA ALA A 76 -23.88 15.16 21.12
C ALA A 76 -25.41 15.33 21.30
N PRO A 77 -26.02 16.36 20.68
CA PRO A 77 -27.48 16.48 20.66
C PRO A 77 -28.10 15.27 19.96
N SER A 78 -29.34 14.92 20.34
CA SER A 78 -30.08 13.89 19.63
C SER A 78 -30.18 14.24 18.15
N LYS A 79 -30.09 13.23 17.29
CA LYS A 79 -30.34 13.40 15.86
C LYS A 79 -31.75 13.98 15.70
N PRO A 80 -31.93 15.07 14.92
CA PRO A 80 -33.27 15.56 14.62
C PRO A 80 -34.07 14.46 13.93
N ASP A 81 -35.38 14.45 14.17
CA ASP A 81 -36.29 13.57 13.43
C ASP A 81 -36.05 13.82 11.93
N PRO A 82 -35.79 12.77 11.13
CA PRO A 82 -35.56 12.94 9.70
C PRO A 82 -36.74 13.59 8.95
N MET A 83 -37.89 13.85 9.60
CA MET A 83 -39.11 14.40 8.97
C MET A 83 -39.54 13.60 7.73
N THR A 84 -39.04 12.37 7.60
CA THR A 84 -39.39 11.44 6.53
C THR A 84 -40.46 10.50 7.06
N SER A 85 -41.67 11.02 7.21
CA SER A 85 -42.84 10.17 7.41
C SER A 85 -43.16 9.42 6.10
N GLY A 86 -43.05 8.08 6.10
CA GLY A 86 -43.92 7.26 5.25
C GLY A 86 -43.37 6.63 3.96
N ARG A 87 -42.10 6.25 3.85
CA ARG A 87 -41.67 5.37 2.73
C ARG A 87 -41.22 3.99 3.22
N LYS A 88 -42.08 2.98 3.01
CA LYS A 88 -41.71 1.56 3.15
C LYS A 88 -40.60 1.25 2.15
N ARG A 89 -39.53 0.56 2.60
CA ARG A 89 -38.55 -0.04 1.68
C ARG A 89 -39.31 -1.08 0.84
N LYS A 90 -39.21 -0.95 -0.49
CA LYS A 90 -39.71 -1.94 -1.45
C LYS A 90 -38.68 -3.06 -1.57
#